data_AF-A0AAW8IFV3-F1
#
_entry.id   AF-A0AAW8IFV3-F1
#
_cell.length_a   1.000
_cell.length_b   1.000
_cell.length_c   1.000
_cell.angle_alpha   90.00
_cell.angle_beta   90.00
_cell.angle_gamma   90.00
#
_symmetry.space_group_name_H-M   'P 1'
#
loop_
_entity.id
_entity.type
_entity.pdbx_description
1 polymer ?
#
loop_
_entity_poly.entity_id
_entity_poly.type
_entity_poly.pdbx_seq_one_letter_code
_entity_poly.pdbx_strand_id
1 'polypeptide(L)'
;MRKIIFAGLIAFGGLVTVNAQCKTVSTLTENFDSWKEINKCWTAKPGKAMLYSSEKRIVFYSMNSPRENMYLVTPKIKAGKYTLTLDASDNGGETTIELFSINNASDAKSYVSIAKSSKITGAKKTFDISLKKDSNLGVKVMLNGIHQAVYVDNFSLTPKK
;
A
#
# COMPACT_ATOMS: atom_id res chain seq x y z
N MET A 1 51.27 32.17 11.26
CA MET A 1 49.79 32.16 11.28
C MET A 1 49.29 31.95 9.85
N ARG A 2 48.85 30.73 9.51
CA ARG A 2 48.40 30.35 8.15
C ARG A 2 46.92 29.94 8.18
N LYS A 3 46.17 30.70 7.38
CA LYS A 3 44.84 30.60 6.77
C LYS A 3 43.96 29.36 7.02
N ILE A 4 42.68 29.69 7.22
CA ILE A 4 41.44 28.91 7.36
C ILE A 4 41.25 27.86 6.27
N ILE A 5 40.73 26.67 6.64
CA ILE A 5 39.82 25.89 5.80
C ILE A 5 38.66 25.39 6.67
N PHE A 6 37.46 25.93 6.40
CA PHE A 6 36.18 25.36 6.81
C PHE A 6 35.96 24.06 6.04
N ALA A 7 35.82 22.94 6.73
CA ALA A 7 35.30 21.71 6.16
C ALA A 7 33.84 21.54 6.62
N GLY A 8 32.91 22.11 5.85
CA GLY A 8 31.51 21.73 5.92
C GLY A 8 31.32 20.38 5.22
N LEU A 9 30.81 19.38 5.93
CA LEU A 9 30.25 18.19 5.31
C LEU A 9 28.74 18.32 5.25
N ILE A 10 28.26 18.70 4.07
CA ILE A 10 26.85 18.61 3.67
C ILE A 10 26.59 17.18 3.20
N ALA A 11 25.49 16.62 3.73
CA ALA A 11 24.60 15.60 3.20
C ALA A 11 25.15 14.43 2.35
N PHE A 12 24.92 13.22 2.86
CA PHE A 12 24.37 12.13 2.04
C PHE A 12 23.04 11.69 2.64
N GLY A 13 21.99 12.45 2.34
CA GLY A 13 20.64 11.91 2.31
C GLY A 13 20.61 10.84 1.23
N GLY A 14 20.74 9.59 1.64
CA GLY A 14 20.53 8.45 0.77
C GLY A 14 19.07 8.43 0.34
N LEU A 15 18.76 9.10 -0.77
CA LEU A 15 17.58 8.79 -1.57
C LEU A 15 17.79 7.37 -2.09
N VAL A 16 17.28 6.40 -1.34
CA VAL A 16 17.14 5.02 -1.80
C VAL A 16 16.17 5.08 -2.97
N THR A 17 16.71 5.17 -4.17
CA THR A 17 15.95 4.98 -5.40
C THR A 17 15.54 3.50 -5.42
N VAL A 18 14.33 3.24 -4.94
CA VAL A 18 13.72 1.90 -4.93
C VAL A 18 13.50 1.50 -6.39
N ASN A 19 14.46 0.79 -6.97
CA ASN A 19 14.27 0.11 -8.24
C ASN A 19 13.07 -0.84 -8.12
N ALA A 20 12.08 -0.62 -8.99
CA ALA A 20 10.76 -1.24 -8.93
C ALA A 20 10.82 -2.76 -8.68
N GLN A 21 10.29 -3.19 -7.54
CA GLN A 21 10.36 -4.56 -7.00
C GLN A 21 9.41 -5.54 -7.71
N CYS A 22 9.50 -5.69 -9.04
CA CYS A 22 8.69 -6.67 -9.77
C CYS A 22 9.08 -8.14 -9.48
N LYS A 23 10.10 -8.37 -8.65
CA LYS A 23 10.54 -9.70 -8.20
C LYS A 23 9.84 -10.05 -6.88
N THR A 24 9.86 -11.32 -6.52
CA THR A 24 9.38 -11.73 -5.20
C THR A 24 10.28 -11.15 -4.11
N VAL A 25 9.70 -10.41 -3.15
CA VAL A 25 10.44 -9.73 -2.07
C VAL A 25 10.04 -10.24 -0.69
N SER A 26 10.90 -10.04 0.31
CA SER A 26 10.61 -10.29 1.73
C SER A 26 10.36 -9.00 2.51
N THR A 27 10.67 -7.84 1.95
CA THR A 27 10.38 -6.53 2.54
C THR A 27 9.83 -5.62 1.43
N LEU A 28 8.95 -4.70 1.79
CA LEU A 28 8.39 -3.73 0.86
C LEU A 28 8.16 -2.42 1.62
N THR A 29 8.78 -1.34 1.17
CA THR A 29 8.55 0.01 1.70
C THR A 29 8.25 0.92 0.53
N GLU A 30 7.07 1.53 0.56
CA GLU A 30 6.56 2.36 -0.52
C GLU A 30 5.74 3.51 0.08
N ASN A 31 6.14 4.74 -0.21
CA ASN A 31 5.49 5.96 0.25
C ASN A 31 4.79 6.72 -0.89
N PHE A 32 4.72 6.12 -2.09
CA PHE A 32 4.00 6.60 -3.26
C PHE A 32 4.32 8.04 -3.74
N ASP A 33 5.28 8.73 -3.12
CA ASP A 33 5.65 10.13 -3.38
C ASP A 33 6.05 10.37 -4.84
N SER A 34 6.68 9.37 -5.43
CA SER A 34 7.23 9.41 -6.79
C SER A 34 6.25 8.91 -7.85
N TRP A 35 5.10 8.37 -7.45
CA TRP A 35 4.14 7.78 -8.37
C TRP A 35 3.33 8.89 -9.05
N LYS A 36 3.46 8.97 -10.38
CA LYS A 36 2.54 9.76 -11.25
C LYS A 36 1.36 8.93 -11.72
N GLU A 37 1.59 7.63 -11.82
CA GLU A 37 0.64 6.58 -12.13
C GLU A 37 0.94 5.38 -11.22
N ILE A 38 0.03 4.41 -11.16
CA ILE A 38 0.27 3.19 -10.38
C ILE A 38 1.51 2.49 -10.95
N ASN A 39 2.51 2.26 -10.09
CA ASN A 39 3.76 1.63 -10.52
C ASN A 39 3.48 0.27 -11.18
N LYS A 40 4.20 -0.02 -12.27
CA LYS A 40 4.03 -1.25 -13.08
C LYS A 40 4.14 -2.58 -12.31
N CYS A 41 4.79 -2.59 -11.14
CA CYS A 41 4.91 -3.80 -10.31
C CYS A 41 3.74 -4.00 -9.34
N TRP A 42 2.86 -3.00 -9.25
CA TRP A 42 1.62 -3.03 -8.49
C TRP A 42 0.44 -3.16 -9.44
N THR A 43 -0.70 -3.59 -8.92
CA THR A 43 -1.92 -3.68 -9.73
C THR A 43 -3.07 -2.99 -9.00
N ALA A 44 -3.68 -2.03 -9.68
CA ALA A 44 -4.91 -1.40 -9.25
C ALA A 44 -6.11 -2.18 -9.81
N LYS A 45 -7.06 -2.53 -8.93
CA LYS A 45 -8.33 -3.16 -9.31
C LYS A 45 -9.46 -2.29 -8.77
N PRO A 46 -9.93 -1.30 -9.55
CA PRO A 46 -10.91 -0.33 -9.07
C PRO A 46 -12.36 -0.84 -9.12
N GLY A 47 -12.65 -1.96 -9.79
CA GLY A 47 -14.03 -2.36 -10.06
C GLY A 47 -14.72 -1.31 -10.92
N LYS A 48 -15.92 -0.85 -10.51
CA LYS A 48 -16.62 0.29 -11.13
C LYS A 48 -16.27 1.66 -10.54
N ALA A 49 -15.47 1.67 -9.47
CA ALA A 49 -15.01 2.87 -8.79
C ALA A 49 -13.69 3.37 -9.42
N MET A 50 -12.93 4.23 -8.72
CA MET A 50 -11.58 4.64 -9.13
C MET A 50 -10.52 4.25 -8.10
N LEU A 51 -9.37 3.83 -8.61
CA LEU A 51 -8.17 3.57 -7.82
C LEU A 51 -6.97 4.12 -8.58
N TYR A 52 -6.31 5.12 -8.04
CA TYR A 52 -5.25 5.85 -8.74
C TYR A 52 -4.22 6.42 -7.76
N SER A 53 -3.07 6.82 -8.29
CA SER A 53 -2.09 7.60 -7.53
C SER A 53 -2.33 9.08 -7.79
N SER A 54 -2.36 9.89 -6.74
CA SER A 54 -2.47 11.35 -6.82
C SER A 54 -1.94 11.98 -5.55
N GLU A 55 -1.37 13.19 -5.64
CA GLU A 55 -0.92 13.96 -4.48
C GLU A 55 -0.06 13.15 -3.50
N LYS A 56 0.86 12.33 -4.02
CA LYS A 56 1.80 11.50 -3.23
C LYS A 56 1.15 10.39 -2.41
N ARG A 57 -0.04 9.92 -2.81
CA ARG A 57 -0.79 8.87 -2.12
C ARG A 57 -1.58 8.02 -3.09
N ILE A 58 -2.07 6.88 -2.62
CA ILE A 58 -3.07 6.08 -3.35
C ILE A 58 -4.46 6.50 -2.93
N VAL A 59 -5.30 6.79 -3.90
CA VAL A 59 -6.68 7.22 -3.70
C VAL A 59 -7.62 6.12 -4.17
N PHE A 60 -8.47 5.67 -3.26
CA PHE A 60 -9.63 4.82 -3.52
C PHE A 60 -10.85 5.73 -3.50
N TYR A 61 -11.59 5.84 -4.60
CA TYR A 61 -12.69 6.79 -4.70
C TYR A 61 -13.93 6.15 -5.30
N SER A 62 -15.04 6.18 -4.56
CA SER A 62 -16.25 5.44 -4.94
C SER A 62 -16.96 6.03 -6.16
N MET A 63 -16.74 7.31 -6.51
CA MET A 63 -17.58 8.03 -7.47
C MET A 63 -19.06 7.80 -7.14
N ASN A 64 -19.82 7.22 -8.07
CA ASN A 64 -21.23 6.85 -7.94
C ASN A 64 -21.43 5.35 -7.67
N SER A 65 -20.35 4.60 -7.38
CA SER A 65 -20.34 3.14 -7.19
C SER A 65 -19.84 2.78 -5.77
N PRO A 66 -20.65 3.02 -4.72
CA PRO A 66 -20.32 2.58 -3.37
C PRO A 66 -20.29 1.05 -3.28
N ARG A 67 -19.62 0.53 -2.25
CA ARG A 67 -19.48 -0.90 -1.93
C ARG A 67 -18.78 -1.73 -3.01
N GLU A 68 -18.09 -1.07 -3.94
CA GLU A 68 -17.20 -1.74 -4.87
C GLU A 68 -16.00 -2.33 -4.13
N ASN A 69 -15.61 -3.54 -4.53
CA ASN A 69 -14.42 -4.20 -3.99
C ASN A 69 -13.20 -3.68 -4.73
N MET A 70 -12.55 -2.66 -4.16
CA MET A 70 -11.32 -2.11 -4.73
C MET A 70 -10.08 -2.73 -4.09
N TYR A 71 -9.11 -3.12 -4.91
CA TYR A 71 -7.85 -3.71 -4.44
C TYR A 71 -6.63 -2.97 -4.99
N LEU A 72 -5.72 -2.58 -4.10
CA LEU A 72 -4.34 -2.31 -4.46
C LEU A 72 -3.51 -3.57 -4.17
N VAL A 73 -2.89 -4.13 -5.20
CA VAL A 73 -2.15 -5.39 -5.13
C VAL A 73 -0.66 -5.11 -5.22
N THR A 74 0.10 -5.58 -4.22
CA THR A 74 1.56 -5.46 -4.15
C THR A 74 2.24 -6.32 -5.22
N PRO A 75 3.56 -6.16 -5.45
CA PRO A 75 4.37 -7.23 -6.02
C PRO A 75 4.29 -8.52 -5.19
N LYS A 76 4.80 -9.63 -5.73
CA LYS A 76 4.78 -10.91 -5.02
C LYS A 76 5.66 -10.83 -3.77
N ILE A 77 5.16 -11.33 -2.65
CA ILE A 77 5.85 -11.40 -1.36
C ILE A 77 6.20 -12.85 -1.05
N LYS A 78 7.35 -13.08 -0.42
CA LYS A 78 7.74 -14.40 0.07
C LYS A 78 6.77 -14.94 1.12
N ALA A 79 6.69 -16.26 1.25
CA ALA A 79 6.04 -16.90 2.39
C ALA A 79 6.71 -16.46 3.69
N GLY A 80 5.93 -16.22 4.74
CA GLY A 80 6.47 -15.76 6.02
C GLY A 80 5.45 -15.06 6.91
N LYS A 81 5.92 -14.62 8.09
CA LYS A 81 5.17 -13.78 9.03
C LYS A 81 5.67 -12.34 8.91
N TYR A 82 4.74 -11.39 8.90
CA TYR A 82 5.05 -10.00 8.66
C TYR A 82 4.25 -9.07 9.57
N THR A 83 4.83 -7.92 9.86
CA THR A 83 4.11 -6.74 10.32
C THR A 83 3.97 -5.79 9.14
N LEU A 84 2.72 -5.54 8.73
CA LEU A 84 2.35 -4.51 7.77
C LEU A 84 1.92 -3.25 8.51
N THR A 85 2.47 -2.11 8.12
CA THR A 85 1.96 -0.80 8.50
C THR A 85 1.62 0.03 7.28
N LEU A 86 0.58 0.84 7.37
CA LEU A 86 0.24 1.86 6.36
C LEU A 86 -0.56 2.98 7.01
N ASP A 87 -0.45 4.19 6.47
CA ASP A 87 -1.31 5.30 6.86
C ASP A 87 -2.59 5.24 6.03
N ALA A 88 -3.74 5.32 6.68
CA ALA A 88 -5.05 5.32 6.02
C ALA A 88 -5.94 6.40 6.61
N SER A 89 -6.49 7.25 5.75
CA SER A 89 -7.48 8.27 6.10
C SER A 89 -8.62 8.28 5.09
N ASP A 90 -9.74 8.90 5.46
CA ASP A 90 -10.89 9.06 4.57
C ASP A 90 -11.43 10.50 4.64
N ASN A 91 -12.30 10.84 3.70
CA ASN A 91 -13.02 12.12 3.68
C ASN A 91 -14.39 12.04 4.40
N GLY A 92 -14.60 11.04 5.26
CA GLY A 92 -15.81 10.84 6.04
C GLY A 92 -16.71 9.67 5.63
N GLY A 93 -17.66 9.37 6.51
CA GLY A 93 -18.61 8.25 6.42
C GLY A 93 -18.00 6.89 6.77
N GLU A 94 -18.67 5.79 6.40
CA GLU A 94 -18.21 4.44 6.79
C GLU A 94 -17.31 3.82 5.72
N THR A 95 -16.04 3.63 6.09
CA THR A 95 -15.02 3.02 5.24
C THR A 95 -14.26 1.95 6.01
N THR A 96 -13.80 0.92 5.29
CA THR A 96 -13.06 -0.19 5.88
C THR A 96 -11.90 -0.63 5.01
N ILE A 97 -10.86 -1.18 5.66
CA ILE A 97 -9.70 -1.81 5.03
C ILE A 97 -9.57 -3.25 5.49
N GLU A 98 -9.26 -4.15 4.56
CA GLU A 98 -9.07 -5.59 4.78
C GLU A 98 -7.87 -6.09 3.95
N LEU A 99 -7.16 -7.11 4.44
CA LEU A 99 -6.00 -7.65 3.75
C LEU A 99 -6.25 -9.04 3.19
N PHE A 100 -5.77 -9.27 1.97
CA PHE A 100 -5.91 -10.52 1.22
C PHE A 100 -4.56 -11.08 0.79
N SER A 101 -4.38 -12.39 0.90
CA SER A 101 -3.36 -13.11 0.14
C SER A 101 -3.94 -13.45 -1.24
N ILE A 102 -3.18 -13.17 -2.31
CA ILE A 102 -3.59 -13.36 -3.69
C ILE A 102 -2.55 -14.21 -4.40
N ASN A 103 -2.95 -15.41 -4.82
CA ASN A 103 -2.05 -16.34 -5.52
C ASN A 103 -2.08 -16.15 -7.04
N ASN A 104 -3.22 -15.74 -7.57
CA ASN A 104 -3.42 -15.46 -8.99
C ASN A 104 -4.32 -14.24 -9.13
N ALA A 105 -3.75 -13.11 -9.54
CA ALA A 105 -4.51 -11.88 -9.67
C ALA A 105 -5.71 -12.01 -10.63
N SER A 106 -5.67 -12.91 -11.62
CA SER A 106 -6.76 -13.13 -12.58
C SER A 106 -7.88 -14.04 -12.06
N ASP A 107 -7.69 -14.72 -10.93
CA ASP A 107 -8.69 -15.60 -10.33
C ASP A 107 -9.19 -15.02 -9.00
N ALA A 108 -10.46 -14.58 -8.98
CA ALA A 108 -11.10 -14.02 -7.80
C ALA A 108 -11.17 -15.01 -6.63
N LYS A 109 -11.23 -16.33 -6.89
CA LYS A 109 -11.24 -17.36 -5.83
C LYS A 109 -9.90 -17.45 -5.10
N SER A 110 -8.84 -16.92 -5.69
CA SER A 110 -7.51 -16.92 -5.09
C SER A 110 -7.30 -15.82 -4.03
N TYR A 111 -8.29 -14.95 -3.83
CA TYR A 111 -8.28 -13.85 -2.86
C TYR A 111 -8.75 -14.39 -1.52
N VAL A 112 -7.81 -14.68 -0.63
CA VAL A 112 -8.09 -15.21 0.70
C VAL A 112 -7.87 -14.10 1.72
N SER A 113 -8.92 -13.74 2.47
CA SER A 113 -8.78 -12.78 3.57
C SER A 113 -7.83 -13.34 4.64
N ILE A 114 -6.84 -12.53 5.04
CA ILE A 114 -5.79 -12.91 5.99
C ILE A 114 -5.70 -11.97 7.20
N ALA A 115 -6.46 -10.86 7.20
CA ALA A 115 -6.64 -10.01 8.36
C ALA A 115 -8.09 -9.53 8.38
N LYS A 116 -8.68 -9.44 9.58
CA LYS A 116 -10.05 -8.95 9.74
C LYS A 116 -10.17 -7.52 9.20
N SER A 117 -11.32 -7.23 8.60
CA SER A 117 -11.67 -5.87 8.21
C SER A 117 -11.61 -4.92 9.41
N SER A 118 -11.09 -3.72 9.19
CA SER A 118 -10.96 -2.67 10.20
C SER A 118 -11.47 -1.34 9.65
N LYS A 119 -12.15 -0.55 10.49
CA LYS A 119 -12.61 0.79 10.12
C LYS A 119 -11.42 1.72 9.90
N ILE A 120 -11.49 2.61 8.91
CA ILE A 120 -10.50 3.67 8.74
C ILE A 120 -10.91 4.86 9.60
N THR A 121 -9.93 5.47 10.27
CA THR A 121 -10.17 6.50 11.30
C THR A 121 -9.12 7.62 11.23
N GLY A 122 -8.43 7.76 10.10
CA GLY A 122 -7.37 8.76 9.92
C GLY A 122 -6.05 8.47 10.64
N ALA A 123 -5.84 7.23 11.11
CA ALA A 123 -4.66 6.83 11.86
C ALA A 123 -3.91 5.70 11.15
N LYS A 124 -2.62 5.56 11.48
CA LYS A 124 -1.78 4.44 11.06
C LYS A 124 -2.43 3.11 11.41
N LYS A 125 -2.48 2.21 10.43
CA LYS A 125 -2.94 0.83 10.59
C LYS A 125 -1.74 -0.10 10.70
N THR A 126 -1.85 -1.06 11.60
CA THR A 126 -0.86 -2.11 11.81
C THR A 126 -1.55 -3.46 11.76
N PHE A 127 -1.01 -4.38 10.96
CA PHE A 127 -1.52 -5.73 10.82
C PHE A 127 -0.38 -6.73 10.97
N ASP A 128 -0.61 -7.76 11.78
CA ASP A 128 0.23 -8.95 11.78
C ASP A 128 -0.38 -9.98 10.84
N ILE A 129 0.35 -10.33 9.79
CA ILE A 129 -0.12 -11.24 8.74
C ILE A 129 0.82 -12.43 8.57
N SER A 130 0.29 -13.51 8.00
CA SER A 130 1.05 -14.71 7.66
C SER A 130 0.71 -15.16 6.24
N LEU A 131 1.73 -15.27 5.40
CA LEU A 131 1.62 -15.80 4.05
C LEU A 131 2.12 -17.25 4.04
N LYS A 132 1.23 -18.20 3.70
CA LYS A 132 1.55 -19.64 3.69
C LYS A 132 2.46 -20.05 2.53
N LYS A 133 2.48 -19.27 1.46
CA LYS A 133 3.31 -19.45 0.26
C LYS A 133 3.61 -18.08 -0.35
N ASP A 134 4.47 -18.05 -1.36
CA ASP A 134 4.76 -16.82 -2.09
C ASP A 134 3.48 -16.31 -2.79
N SER A 135 3.03 -15.12 -2.43
CA SER A 135 1.74 -14.55 -2.84
C SER A 135 1.82 -13.03 -2.95
N ASN A 136 0.98 -12.43 -3.76
CA ASN A 136 0.76 -10.99 -3.69
C ASN A 136 -0.10 -10.67 -2.45
N LEU A 137 0.06 -9.47 -1.91
CA LEU A 137 -0.80 -8.93 -0.86
C LEU A 137 -1.77 -7.94 -1.48
N GLY A 138 -3.06 -8.10 -1.20
CA GLY A 138 -4.12 -7.21 -1.64
C GLY A 138 -4.61 -6.36 -0.47
N VAL A 139 -4.52 -5.05 -0.62
CA VAL A 139 -5.20 -4.08 0.26
C VAL A 139 -6.57 -3.82 -0.33
N LYS A 140 -7.61 -4.38 0.30
CA LYS A 140 -9.00 -4.12 -0.08
C LYS A 140 -9.51 -2.93 0.71
N VAL A 141 -10.09 -1.96 0.01
CA VAL A 141 -10.81 -0.86 0.64
C VAL A 141 -12.26 -0.88 0.17
N MET A 142 -13.18 -0.70 1.12
CA MET A 142 -14.62 -0.61 0.87
C MET A 142 -15.14 0.73 1.39
N LEU A 143 -15.90 1.43 0.56
CA LEU A 143 -16.46 2.75 0.83
C LEU A 143 -17.98 2.62 0.67
N ASN A 144 -18.73 2.86 1.74
CA ASN A 144 -20.17 2.57 1.78
C ASN A 144 -21.06 3.66 1.17
N GLY A 145 -20.50 4.82 0.83
CA GLY A 145 -21.19 6.00 0.32
C GLY A 145 -20.64 6.51 -1.02
N ILE A 146 -21.44 7.33 -1.69
CA ILE A 146 -21.11 8.03 -2.95
C ILE A 146 -20.13 9.18 -2.65
N HIS A 147 -19.23 9.47 -3.58
CA HIS A 147 -18.18 10.50 -3.48
C HIS A 147 -17.29 10.39 -2.22
N GLN A 148 -17.19 9.19 -1.65
CA GLN A 148 -16.24 8.90 -0.60
C GLN A 148 -14.87 8.61 -1.18
N ALA A 149 -13.84 9.02 -0.46
CA ALA A 149 -12.45 8.76 -0.78
C ALA A 149 -11.73 8.19 0.45
N VAL A 150 -10.86 7.23 0.19
CA VAL A 150 -9.85 6.75 1.14
C VAL A 150 -8.48 7.02 0.54
N TYR A 151 -7.59 7.50 1.38
CA TYR A 151 -6.22 7.84 1.07
C TYR A 151 -5.29 6.88 1.80
N VAL A 152 -4.42 6.20 1.07
CA VAL A 152 -3.44 5.27 1.62
C VAL A 152 -2.03 5.74 1.28
N ASP A 153 -1.15 5.70 2.28
CA ASP A 153 0.24 6.08 2.16
C ASP A 153 1.17 5.27 3.10
N ASN A 154 2.48 5.45 2.98
CA ASN A 154 3.53 4.90 3.85
C ASN A 154 3.39 3.39 4.10
N PHE A 155 3.19 2.64 3.03
CA PHE A 155 3.09 1.19 3.04
C PHE A 155 4.44 0.58 3.41
N SER A 156 4.48 -0.20 4.49
CA SER A 156 5.69 -0.87 4.95
C SER A 156 5.38 -2.28 5.43
N LEU A 157 6.02 -3.27 4.81
CA LEU A 157 5.94 -4.67 5.16
C LEU A 157 7.30 -5.16 5.63
N THR A 158 7.36 -5.58 6.88
CA THR A 158 8.60 -6.03 7.54
C THR A 158 8.45 -7.47 8.06
N PRO A 159 9.40 -8.38 7.79
CA PRO A 159 9.40 -9.73 8.36
C PRO A 159 9.40 -9.68 9.89
N LYS A 160 8.59 -10.54 10.51
CA LYS A 160 8.73 -10.83 11.93
C LYS A 160 9.82 -11.89 12.12
N LYS A 161 10.70 -11.67 13.10
CA LYS A 161 11.70 -12.65 13.52
C LYS A 161 11.02 -13.83 14.21
#